data_AF-A0A3P6F0S5-F1
#
_entry.id   AF-A0A3P6F0S5-F1
#
_cell.length_a   1.000
_cell.length_b   1.000
_cell.length_c   1.000
_cell.angle_alpha   90.00
_cell.angle_beta   90.00
_cell.angle_gamma   90.00
#
_symmetry.space_group_name_H-M   'P 1'
#
loop_
_entity.id
_entity.type
_entity.pdbx_description
1 polymer ?
#
loop_
_entity_poly.entity_id
_entity_poly.type
_entity_poly.pdbx_seq_one_letter_code
_entity_poly.pdbx_strand_id
1 'polypeptide(L)'
;MLTETYEDALKKLGGLLSKKSDLGKVAASKIKKLTVELEELDSNKSSDAVERIKSGFIHFKTHKYLYVYFLVPFWCLLVRSDSRVSPTQILNFKPGEAFVVRNIANMVPPFDKTQHSGVGAALEFPVTALNGLMSIEDDAAPSKNVFIDNWVQIGTPAKNMEAVNVSLGNLLSYPFVKERVVKNKLALRGAHYDFVKGTFDLWELDFKTTPAFSFS
;
A
#
# COMPACT_ATOMS: atom_id res chain seq x y z
N MET A 1 38.66 11.18 4.22
CA MET A 1 38.44 12.34 3.33
C MET A 1 38.03 13.49 4.21
N LEU A 2 38.69 14.65 4.11
CA LEU A 2 38.29 15.85 4.87
C LEU A 2 36.91 16.28 4.39
N THR A 3 35.93 16.28 5.29
CA THR A 3 34.59 16.81 5.03
C THR A 3 34.71 18.33 4.84
N GLU A 4 34.42 18.82 3.63
CA GLU A 4 34.35 20.26 3.33
C GLU A 4 33.35 20.90 4.30
N THR A 5 33.79 21.93 5.04
CA THR A 5 32.90 22.63 5.98
C THR A 5 31.94 23.55 5.21
N TYR A 6 30.81 23.92 5.81
CA TYR A 6 29.85 24.83 5.16
C TYR A 6 30.50 26.21 4.88
N GLU A 7 31.43 26.64 5.73
CA GLU A 7 32.18 27.88 5.58
C GLU A 7 33.11 27.82 4.36
N ASP A 8 33.78 26.69 4.14
CA ASP A 8 34.64 26.48 2.96
C ASP A 8 33.82 26.52 1.66
N ALA A 9 32.65 25.89 1.65
CA ALA A 9 31.74 25.88 0.51
C ALA A 9 31.22 27.30 0.17
N LEU A 10 30.84 28.09 1.19
CA LEU A 10 30.41 29.48 1.01
C LEU A 10 31.54 30.37 0.49
N LYS A 11 32.76 30.20 1.00
CA LYS A 11 33.94 30.94 0.53
C LYS A 11 34.26 30.63 -0.94
N LYS A 12 34.17 29.36 -1.33
CA LYS A 12 34.37 28.92 -2.72
C LYS A 12 33.29 29.48 -3.65
N LEU A 13 32.03 29.48 -3.21
CA LEU A 13 30.92 30.08 -3.96
C LEU A 13 31.10 31.59 -4.13
N GLY A 14 31.47 32.31 -3.07
CA GLY A 14 31.78 33.74 -3.14
C GLY A 14 32.91 34.06 -4.12
N GLY A 15 33.96 33.23 -4.14
CA GLY A 15 35.07 33.34 -5.09
C GLY A 15 34.67 33.09 -6.56
N LEU A 16 33.64 32.28 -6.82
CA LEU A 16 33.11 32.08 -8.17
C LEU A 16 32.23 33.25 -8.61
N LEU A 17 31.42 33.79 -7.70
CA LEU A 17 30.52 34.91 -7.98
C LEU A 17 31.25 36.23 -8.19
N SER A 18 32.39 36.45 -7.53
CA SER A 18 33.22 37.64 -7.77
C SER A 18 33.90 37.64 -9.13
N LYS A 19 34.11 36.46 -9.74
CA LYS A 19 34.74 36.30 -11.05
C LYS A 19 33.74 36.30 -12.21
N LYS A 20 32.48 35.99 -11.95
CA LYS A 20 31.42 35.82 -12.98
C LYS A 20 30.09 36.38 -12.48
N SER A 21 29.84 37.66 -12.80
CA SER A 21 28.64 38.40 -12.36
C SER A 21 27.33 37.87 -12.97
N ASP A 22 27.40 37.19 -14.11
CA ASP A 22 26.30 36.52 -14.80
C ASP A 22 25.75 35.31 -14.03
N LEU A 23 26.57 34.67 -13.20
CA LEU A 23 26.16 33.53 -12.38
C LEU A 23 25.37 33.94 -11.13
N GLY A 24 25.33 35.23 -10.78
CA GLY A 24 24.67 35.73 -9.57
C GLY A 24 23.18 35.37 -9.51
N LYS A 25 22.45 35.50 -10.62
CA LYS A 25 21.03 35.14 -10.69
C LYS A 25 20.80 33.64 -10.54
N VAL A 26 21.65 32.82 -11.15
CA VAL A 26 21.58 31.35 -11.08
C VAL A 26 21.90 30.87 -9.67
N ALA A 27 22.94 31.43 -9.05
CA ALA A 27 23.33 31.10 -7.69
C ALA A 27 22.24 31.52 -6.69
N ALA A 28 21.67 32.73 -6.81
CA ALA A 28 20.57 33.18 -5.97
C ALA A 28 19.36 32.23 -6.06
N SER A 29 19.01 31.76 -7.27
CA SER A 29 17.93 30.78 -7.46
C SER A 29 18.23 29.43 -6.78
N LYS A 30 19.45 28.91 -6.90
CA LYS A 30 19.85 27.64 -6.27
C LYS A 30 19.98 27.74 -4.75
N ILE A 31 20.54 28.83 -4.23
CA ILE A 31 20.63 29.11 -2.78
C ILE A 31 19.23 29.19 -2.20
N LYS A 32 18.31 29.94 -2.84
CA LYS A 32 16.91 30.01 -2.39
C LYS A 32 16.25 28.64 -2.29
N LYS A 33 16.52 27.74 -3.25
CA LYS A 33 16.01 26.37 -3.21
C LYS A 33 16.60 25.56 -2.04
N LEU A 34 17.92 25.62 -1.86
CA LEU A 34 18.62 24.97 -0.75
C LEU A 34 18.17 25.50 0.61
N THR A 35 17.95 26.81 0.75
CA THR A 35 17.45 27.43 1.98
C THR A 35 16.06 26.89 2.33
N VAL A 36 15.16 26.79 1.35
CA VAL A 36 13.83 26.17 1.57
C VAL A 36 13.97 24.70 2.00
N GLU A 37 14.83 23.92 1.33
CA GLU A 37 15.08 22.51 1.70
C GLU A 37 15.65 22.38 3.13
N LEU A 38 16.51 23.29 3.57
CA LEU A 38 17.08 23.30 4.92
C LEU A 38 16.11 23.81 5.98
N GLU A 39 15.27 24.81 5.67
CA GLU A 39 14.19 25.30 6.54
C GLU A 39 13.11 24.23 6.75
N GLU A 40 12.79 23.44 5.71
CA GLU A 40 11.91 22.27 5.84
C GLU A 40 12.51 21.22 6.78
N LEU A 41 13.83 21.00 6.75
CA LEU A 41 14.51 20.08 7.67
C LEU A 41 14.58 20.61 9.12
N ASP A 42 14.67 21.93 9.31
CA ASP A 42 14.67 22.59 10.63
C ASP A 42 13.27 22.67 11.25
N SER A 43 12.22 22.74 10.42
CA SER A 43 10.81 22.70 10.85
C SER A 43 10.37 21.36 11.49
N ASN A 44 11.29 20.41 11.66
CA ASN A 44 11.11 19.18 12.47
C ASN A 44 10.93 19.42 13.98
N LYS A 45 10.57 20.64 14.41
CA LYS A 45 10.08 20.94 15.76
C LYS A 45 8.66 21.55 15.76
N SER A 46 7.71 20.84 15.16
CA SER A 46 6.29 20.77 15.56
C SER A 46 5.53 20.00 14.46
N SER A 47 5.12 18.75 14.68
CA SER A 47 3.84 18.42 15.33
C SER A 47 2.58 18.97 14.62
N ASP A 48 2.64 19.40 13.36
CA ASP A 48 1.43 19.69 12.60
C ASP A 48 1.17 18.63 11.51
N ALA A 49 0.34 17.66 11.86
CA ALA A 49 -0.14 16.63 10.94
C ALA A 49 -0.83 17.24 9.71
N VAL A 50 -1.47 18.41 9.86
CA VAL A 50 -2.15 19.09 8.76
C VAL A 50 -1.13 19.62 7.75
N GLU A 51 -0.03 20.23 8.20
CA GLU A 51 1.02 20.71 7.31
C GLU A 51 1.75 19.57 6.61
N ARG A 52 1.96 18.44 7.28
CA ARG A 52 2.51 17.23 6.65
C ARG A 52 1.60 16.70 5.53
N ILE A 53 0.27 16.75 5.72
CA ILE A 53 -0.69 16.35 4.69
C ILE A 53 -0.65 17.33 3.50
N LYS A 54 -0.64 18.64 3.76
CA LYS A 54 -0.59 19.69 2.73
C LYS A 54 0.68 19.59 1.88
N SER A 55 1.84 19.60 2.53
CA SER A 55 3.14 19.47 1.84
C SER A 55 3.24 18.18 1.04
N GLY A 56 2.76 17.05 1.60
CA GLY A 56 2.70 15.77 0.91
C GLY A 56 1.85 15.80 -0.37
N PHE A 57 0.69 16.46 -0.34
CA PHE A 57 -0.15 16.63 -1.52
C PHE A 57 0.48 17.56 -2.56
N ILE A 58 1.12 18.66 -2.14
CA ILE A 58 1.85 19.57 -3.05
C ILE A 58 2.97 18.81 -3.77
N HIS A 59 3.73 17.98 -3.05
CA HIS A 59 4.78 17.14 -3.63
C HIS A 59 4.20 16.14 -4.64
N PHE A 60 3.10 15.45 -4.31
CA PHE A 60 2.41 14.55 -5.24
C PHE A 60 1.96 15.31 -6.51
N LYS A 61 1.34 16.47 -6.35
CA LYS A 61 0.84 17.30 -7.47
C LYS A 61 1.96 17.74 -8.41
N THR A 62 3.13 18.08 -7.87
CA THR A 62 4.26 18.61 -8.65
C THR A 62 5.08 17.52 -9.33
N HIS A 63 5.26 16.36 -8.70
CA HIS A 63 6.21 15.34 -9.18
C HIS A 63 5.56 14.05 -9.70
N LYS A 64 4.31 13.76 -9.34
CA LYS A 64 3.68 12.45 -9.56
C LYS A 64 2.30 12.51 -10.21
N TYR A 65 1.60 13.63 -10.11
CA TYR A 65 0.25 13.75 -10.63
C TYR A 65 0.23 13.63 -12.14
N LEU A 66 -0.44 12.59 -12.61
CA LEU A 66 -0.76 12.37 -14.01
C LEU A 66 -2.28 12.34 -14.14
N TYR A 67 -2.82 13.19 -15.01
CA TYR A 67 -4.25 13.19 -15.28
C TYR A 67 -4.56 11.99 -16.19
N VAL A 68 -5.29 10.99 -15.67
CA VAL A 68 -5.70 9.81 -16.44
C VAL A 68 -7.21 9.66 -16.34
N TYR A 69 -7.88 9.66 -17.50
CA TYR A 69 -9.32 9.38 -17.58
C TYR A 69 -9.55 7.86 -17.53
N PHE A 70 -10.51 7.44 -16.70
CA PHE A 70 -11.09 6.09 -16.62
C PHE A 70 -10.08 4.93 -16.71
N LEU A 71 -9.65 4.44 -15.54
CA LEU A 71 -8.92 3.18 -15.42
C LEU A 71 -9.83 2.13 -14.80
N VAL A 72 -9.95 1.00 -15.48
CA VAL A 72 -10.56 -0.22 -14.94
C VAL A 72 -9.41 -1.08 -14.41
N PRO A 73 -9.21 -1.16 -13.09
CA PRO A 73 -8.06 -1.86 -12.52
C PRO A 73 -8.05 -3.34 -12.92
N PHE A 74 -6.89 -3.93 -13.17
CA PHE A 74 -6.86 -5.35 -13.50
C PHE A 74 -6.90 -6.22 -12.23
N TRP A 75 -6.30 -5.72 -11.16
CA TRP A 75 -6.11 -6.42 -9.89
C TRP A 75 -7.05 -5.89 -8.80
N CYS A 76 -7.54 -6.76 -7.93
CA CYS A 76 -8.13 -6.43 -6.64
C CYS A 76 -7.23 -6.99 -5.54
N LEU A 77 -6.73 -6.15 -4.63
CA LEU A 77 -5.82 -6.52 -3.56
C LEU A 77 -6.50 -6.31 -2.20
N LEU A 78 -6.47 -7.32 -1.35
CA LEU A 78 -6.82 -7.28 0.07
C LEU A 78 -5.52 -7.26 0.86
N VAL A 79 -5.20 -6.13 1.48
CA VAL A 79 -3.91 -5.98 2.18
C VAL A 79 -4.12 -5.45 3.57
N ARG A 80 -3.10 -5.60 4.41
CA ARG A 80 -3.22 -5.14 5.78
C ARG A 80 -3.24 -3.63 5.84
N SER A 81 -3.93 -3.08 6.82
CA SER A 81 -3.86 -1.64 7.16
C SER A 81 -2.51 -1.19 7.73
N ASP A 82 -1.55 -2.08 7.95
CA ASP A 82 -0.23 -1.76 8.50
C ASP A 82 0.50 -0.72 7.63
N SER A 83 1.09 0.29 8.27
CA SER A 83 1.67 1.45 7.59
C SER A 83 2.91 1.13 6.75
N ARG A 84 3.57 -0.01 6.99
CA ARG A 84 4.79 -0.45 6.30
C ARG A 84 4.51 -1.21 5.02
N VAL A 85 3.29 -1.71 4.85
CA VAL A 85 2.91 -2.60 3.75
C VAL A 85 1.99 -1.91 2.74
N SER A 86 2.56 -0.99 1.96
CA SER A 86 1.85 -0.33 0.87
C SER A 86 1.98 -1.15 -0.42
N PRO A 87 0.89 -1.75 -0.95
CA PRO A 87 1.00 -2.58 -2.16
C PRO A 87 1.41 -1.77 -3.39
N THR A 88 1.03 -0.49 -3.45
CA THR A 88 1.45 0.42 -4.52
C THR A 88 2.96 0.61 -4.53
N GLN A 89 3.60 0.64 -3.36
CA GLN A 89 5.05 0.78 -3.25
C GLN A 89 5.76 -0.55 -3.44
N ILE A 90 5.30 -1.62 -2.78
CA ILE A 90 5.95 -2.94 -2.79
C ILE A 90 5.90 -3.56 -4.20
N LEU A 91 4.75 -3.46 -4.87
CA LEU A 91 4.52 -4.09 -6.17
C LEU A 91 4.65 -3.11 -7.35
N ASN A 92 5.03 -1.87 -7.08
CA ASN A 92 5.18 -0.81 -8.08
C ASN A 92 3.92 -0.60 -8.95
N PHE A 93 2.73 -0.76 -8.37
CA PHE A 93 1.49 -0.48 -9.08
C PHE A 93 1.36 1.01 -9.38
N LYS A 94 0.97 1.31 -10.62
CA LYS A 94 0.61 2.67 -11.04
C LYS A 94 -0.83 2.98 -10.64
N PRO A 95 -1.19 4.27 -10.54
CA PRO A 95 -2.58 4.67 -10.32
C PRO A 95 -3.50 3.97 -11.33
N GLY A 96 -4.54 3.30 -10.82
CA GLY A 96 -5.54 2.57 -11.59
C GLY A 96 -5.17 1.17 -12.09
N GLU A 97 -3.99 0.62 -11.75
CA GLU A 97 -3.68 -0.79 -12.06
C GLU A 97 -4.31 -1.77 -11.05
N ALA A 98 -4.49 -1.33 -9.81
CA ALA A 98 -5.04 -2.15 -8.72
C ALA A 98 -6.12 -1.40 -7.94
N PHE A 99 -7.22 -2.10 -7.68
CA PHE A 99 -8.22 -1.77 -6.67
C PHE A 99 -7.78 -2.35 -5.33
N VAL A 100 -7.68 -1.55 -4.28
CA VAL A 100 -7.08 -1.98 -3.00
C VAL A 100 -8.08 -1.84 -1.86
N VAL A 101 -8.33 -2.94 -1.15
CA VAL A 101 -9.07 -3.02 0.09
C VAL A 101 -8.06 -3.22 1.24
N ARG A 102 -8.13 -2.38 2.27
CA ARG A 102 -7.25 -2.47 3.45
C ARG A 102 -8.05 -2.68 4.72
N ASN A 103 -7.73 -3.72 5.49
CA ASN A 103 -8.34 -3.96 6.79
C ASN A 103 -7.35 -4.58 7.79
N ILE A 104 -7.81 -4.81 9.03
CA ILE A 104 -6.99 -5.45 10.07
C ILE A 104 -6.71 -6.89 9.64
N ALA A 105 -5.43 -7.27 9.62
CA ALA A 105 -4.98 -8.60 9.20
C ALA A 105 -5.46 -9.06 7.82
N ASN A 106 -5.83 -8.14 6.89
CA ASN A 106 -6.16 -8.46 5.49
C ASN A 106 -7.16 -9.61 5.31
N MET A 107 -8.07 -9.74 6.28
CA MET A 107 -9.01 -10.85 6.38
C MET A 107 -10.19 -10.65 5.44
N VAL A 108 -10.65 -11.76 4.87
CA VAL A 108 -11.95 -11.82 4.18
C VAL A 108 -12.90 -12.66 5.02
N PRO A 109 -13.99 -12.09 5.56
CA PRO A 109 -15.02 -12.87 6.21
C PRO A 109 -15.82 -13.70 5.20
N PRO A 110 -16.53 -14.76 5.64
CA PRO A 110 -17.54 -15.43 4.82
C PRO A 110 -18.63 -14.46 4.36
N PHE A 111 -19.32 -14.81 3.27
CA PHE A 111 -20.42 -14.04 2.72
C PHE A 111 -21.56 -13.90 3.74
N ASP A 112 -21.79 -12.67 4.17
CA ASP A 112 -22.89 -12.27 5.03
C ASP A 112 -23.36 -10.87 4.61
N LYS A 113 -24.66 -10.73 4.32
CA LYS A 113 -25.26 -9.48 3.84
C LYS A 113 -25.40 -8.42 4.93
N THR A 114 -25.40 -8.80 6.21
CA THR A 114 -25.72 -7.92 7.33
C THR A 114 -24.50 -7.64 8.22
N GLN A 115 -23.66 -8.64 8.49
CA GLN A 115 -22.54 -8.50 9.43
C GLN A 115 -21.26 -7.94 8.79
N HIS A 116 -21.02 -8.22 7.51
CA HIS A 116 -19.75 -7.91 6.83
C HIS A 116 -19.95 -7.19 5.50
N SER A 117 -21.01 -6.40 5.42
CA SER A 117 -21.43 -5.67 4.21
C SER A 117 -20.33 -4.75 3.65
N GLY A 118 -19.45 -4.20 4.50
CA GLY A 118 -18.32 -3.37 4.06
C GLY A 118 -17.32 -4.11 3.16
N VAL A 119 -16.87 -5.32 3.57
CA VAL A 119 -15.99 -6.15 2.74
C VAL A 119 -16.75 -6.72 1.55
N GLY A 120 -18.00 -7.15 1.75
CA GLY A 120 -18.84 -7.65 0.66
C GLY A 120 -19.05 -6.64 -0.47
N ALA A 121 -19.38 -5.39 -0.14
CA ALA A 121 -19.53 -4.31 -1.11
C ALA A 121 -18.21 -3.97 -1.81
N ALA A 122 -17.11 -3.95 -1.06
CA ALA A 122 -15.78 -3.70 -1.61
C ALA A 122 -15.28 -4.83 -2.54
N LEU A 123 -15.83 -6.04 -2.42
CA LEU A 123 -15.55 -7.18 -3.31
C LEU A 123 -16.49 -7.22 -4.52
N GLU A 124 -17.77 -6.88 -4.35
CA GLU A 124 -18.78 -6.97 -5.40
C GLU A 124 -18.46 -6.03 -6.58
N PHE A 125 -18.04 -4.79 -6.30
CA PHE A 125 -17.68 -3.81 -7.33
C PHE A 125 -16.51 -4.27 -8.23
N PRO A 126 -15.34 -4.66 -7.71
CA PRO A 126 -14.25 -5.15 -8.55
C PRO A 126 -14.52 -6.53 -9.15
N VAL A 127 -15.21 -7.46 -8.48
CA VAL A 127 -15.37 -8.81 -9.05
C VAL A 127 -16.34 -8.84 -10.23
N THR A 128 -17.31 -7.92 -10.25
CA THR A 128 -18.18 -7.75 -11.42
C THR A 128 -17.44 -7.15 -12.61
N ALA A 129 -16.32 -6.43 -12.38
CA ALA A 129 -15.58 -5.68 -13.40
C ALA A 129 -14.15 -6.17 -13.73
N LEU A 130 -13.49 -6.99 -12.89
CA LEU A 130 -12.04 -7.26 -12.93
C LEU A 130 -11.68 -8.77 -12.92
N ASN A 131 -10.39 -9.10 -13.13
CA ASN A 131 -9.91 -10.46 -13.44
C ASN A 131 -8.99 -11.13 -12.37
N GLY A 132 -8.63 -10.47 -11.27
CA GLY A 132 -7.77 -11.09 -10.23
C GLY A 132 -7.99 -10.56 -8.81
N LEU A 133 -7.86 -11.43 -7.80
CA LEU A 133 -7.94 -11.12 -6.36
C LEU A 133 -6.68 -11.63 -5.62
N MET A 134 -6.07 -10.82 -4.76
CA MET A 134 -4.85 -11.15 -4.00
C MET A 134 -4.96 -10.76 -2.52
N SER A 135 -4.47 -11.56 -1.56
CA SER A 135 -4.38 -11.20 -0.13
C SER A 135 -2.93 -11.21 0.40
N ILE A 136 -2.50 -10.23 1.22
CA ILE A 136 -1.09 -10.05 1.70
C ILE A 136 -0.98 -9.86 3.23
N GLU A 137 -0.20 -10.71 3.92
CA GLU A 137 0.07 -10.72 5.39
C GLU A 137 1.49 -10.33 5.84
N ASP A 138 1.63 -10.14 7.18
CA ASP A 138 2.80 -9.88 8.05
C ASP A 138 2.55 -10.36 9.55
N ASP A 139 3.46 -10.29 10.51
CA ASP A 139 3.29 -10.79 11.90
C ASP A 139 2.46 -9.86 12.84
N ALA A 140 1.70 -10.45 13.79
CA ALA A 140 0.73 -9.76 14.66
C ALA A 140 1.12 -9.68 16.16
N ALA A 141 0.62 -8.65 16.86
CA ALA A 141 0.77 -8.42 18.31
C ALA A 141 -0.52 -8.74 19.11
N PRO A 142 -0.46 -9.10 20.41
CA PRO A 142 -1.64 -9.49 21.20
C PRO A 142 -2.14 -8.39 22.16
N SER A 143 -3.47 -8.19 22.28
CA SER A 143 -4.17 -7.67 23.47
C SER A 143 -5.71 -7.74 23.36
N LYS A 144 -6.43 -7.94 24.47
CA LYS A 144 -7.91 -7.96 24.60
C LYS A 144 -8.57 -6.71 23.99
N ASN A 145 -9.38 -6.88 22.95
CA ASN A 145 -10.00 -5.78 22.22
C ASN A 145 -11.43 -6.12 21.76
N VAL A 146 -12.40 -5.25 22.06
CA VAL A 146 -13.85 -5.49 21.85
C VAL A 146 -14.22 -5.80 20.38
N PHE A 147 -13.57 -5.16 19.42
CA PHE A 147 -13.84 -5.36 17.99
C PHE A 147 -12.77 -6.18 17.29
N ILE A 148 -11.50 -6.05 17.72
CA ILE A 148 -10.38 -6.73 17.07
C ILE A 148 -10.43 -8.23 17.37
N ASP A 149 -10.86 -8.64 18.57
CA ASP A 149 -10.92 -10.07 18.91
C ASP A 149 -11.97 -10.79 18.03
N ASN A 150 -13.16 -10.21 17.89
CA ASN A 150 -14.21 -10.75 17.00
C ASN A 150 -13.80 -10.71 15.52
N TRP A 151 -13.02 -9.70 15.11
CA TRP A 151 -12.54 -9.59 13.73
C TRP A 151 -11.44 -10.62 13.41
N VAL A 152 -10.43 -10.72 14.28
CA VAL A 152 -9.34 -11.68 14.13
C VAL A 152 -9.85 -13.12 14.25
N GLN A 153 -11.01 -13.34 14.91
CA GLN A 153 -11.65 -14.65 14.96
C GLN A 153 -11.99 -15.24 13.58
N ILE A 154 -12.13 -14.40 12.54
CA ILE A 154 -12.29 -14.87 11.15
C ILE A 154 -11.11 -15.77 10.74
N GLY A 155 -9.92 -15.55 11.31
CA GLY A 155 -8.69 -16.28 11.02
C GLY A 155 -8.26 -17.28 12.09
N THR A 156 -9.02 -17.47 13.17
CA THR A 156 -8.62 -18.33 14.31
C THR A 156 -8.18 -19.76 13.94
N PRO A 157 -8.68 -20.42 12.87
CA PRO A 157 -8.19 -21.74 12.52
C PRO A 157 -6.72 -21.78 12.06
N ALA A 158 -6.06 -20.65 11.87
CA ALA A 158 -4.88 -20.55 11.02
C ALA A 158 -3.72 -19.74 11.63
N LYS A 159 -2.48 -20.19 11.39
CA LYS A 159 -1.25 -19.39 11.56
C LYS A 159 -0.82 -18.72 10.25
N ASN A 160 -0.65 -17.40 10.25
CA ASN A 160 -0.11 -16.56 9.15
C ASN A 160 -0.51 -17.02 7.73
N MET A 161 0.34 -17.79 7.03
CA MET A 161 0.04 -18.28 5.66
C MET A 161 -1.29 -19.05 5.55
N GLU A 162 -1.69 -19.73 6.62
CA GLU A 162 -2.99 -20.41 6.69
C GLU A 162 -4.15 -19.41 6.71
N ALA A 163 -3.99 -18.19 7.23
CA ALA A 163 -5.05 -17.19 7.36
C ALA A 163 -5.34 -16.51 6.01
N VAL A 164 -4.31 -16.35 5.16
CA VAL A 164 -4.48 -16.06 3.74
C VAL A 164 -5.34 -17.14 3.08
N ASN A 165 -5.05 -18.42 3.31
CA ASN A 165 -5.80 -19.53 2.73
C ASN A 165 -7.25 -19.59 3.25
N VAL A 166 -7.50 -19.30 4.54
CA VAL A 166 -8.85 -19.14 5.09
C VAL A 166 -9.60 -18.01 4.37
N SER A 167 -8.96 -16.87 4.17
CA SER A 167 -9.55 -15.74 3.44
C SER A 167 -9.84 -16.08 1.97
N LEU A 168 -8.96 -16.85 1.31
CA LEU A 168 -9.21 -17.36 -0.05
C LEU A 168 -10.38 -18.34 -0.08
N GLY A 169 -10.54 -19.19 0.94
CA GLY A 169 -11.71 -20.06 1.10
C GLY A 169 -12.99 -19.25 1.29
N ASN A 170 -12.96 -18.23 2.15
CA ASN A 170 -14.08 -17.34 2.41
C ASN A 170 -14.51 -16.57 1.15
N LEU A 171 -13.57 -16.14 0.30
CA LEU A 171 -13.88 -15.55 -1.00
C LEU A 171 -14.79 -16.43 -1.85
N LEU A 172 -14.69 -17.76 -1.76
CA LEU A 172 -15.54 -18.70 -2.51
C LEU A 172 -16.97 -18.83 -1.96
N SER A 173 -17.22 -18.34 -0.75
CA SER A 173 -18.59 -18.26 -0.23
C SER A 173 -19.41 -17.15 -0.91
N TYR A 174 -18.74 -16.18 -1.55
CA TYR A 174 -19.40 -15.11 -2.33
C TYR A 174 -19.86 -15.66 -3.69
N PRO A 175 -21.18 -15.63 -3.99
CA PRO A 175 -21.72 -16.25 -5.21
C PRO A 175 -21.07 -15.71 -6.50
N PHE A 176 -20.86 -14.40 -6.59
CA PHE A 176 -20.26 -13.74 -7.75
C PHE A 176 -18.77 -14.05 -7.94
N VAL A 177 -18.03 -14.34 -6.85
CA VAL A 177 -16.63 -14.80 -6.92
C VAL A 177 -16.61 -16.24 -7.42
N LYS A 178 -17.36 -17.12 -6.75
CA LYS A 178 -17.43 -18.55 -7.06
C LYS A 178 -17.81 -18.79 -8.53
N GLU A 179 -18.81 -18.08 -9.02
CA GLU A 179 -19.25 -18.19 -10.41
C GLU A 179 -18.12 -17.88 -11.40
N ARG A 180 -17.37 -16.80 -11.17
CA ARG A 180 -16.30 -16.38 -12.07
C ARG A 180 -15.08 -17.29 -11.99
N VAL A 181 -14.74 -17.77 -10.81
CA VAL A 181 -13.67 -18.76 -10.61
C VAL A 181 -13.97 -20.04 -11.39
N VAL A 182 -15.18 -20.61 -11.25
CA VAL A 182 -15.59 -21.83 -11.95
C VAL A 182 -15.58 -21.64 -13.48
N LYS A 183 -15.89 -20.42 -13.95
CA LYS A 183 -15.83 -20.06 -15.37
C LYS A 183 -14.44 -19.69 -15.88
N ASN A 184 -13.38 -19.82 -15.06
CA ASN A 184 -12.01 -19.38 -15.36
C ASN A 184 -11.92 -17.89 -15.76
N LYS A 185 -12.82 -17.04 -15.25
CA LYS A 185 -12.85 -15.59 -15.47
C LYS A 185 -12.25 -14.78 -14.32
N LEU A 186 -11.81 -15.45 -13.27
CA LEU A 186 -11.22 -14.85 -12.08
C LEU A 186 -10.23 -15.84 -11.46
N ALA A 187 -9.00 -15.38 -11.22
CA ALA A 187 -8.00 -16.14 -10.47
C ALA A 187 -7.91 -15.60 -9.03
N LEU A 188 -7.85 -16.51 -8.05
CA LEU A 188 -7.61 -16.18 -6.65
C LEU A 188 -6.17 -16.55 -6.28
N ARG A 189 -5.42 -15.58 -5.74
CA ARG A 189 -4.01 -15.77 -5.37
C ARG A 189 -3.78 -15.36 -3.92
N GLY A 190 -3.00 -16.17 -3.21
CA GLY A 190 -2.46 -15.80 -1.91
C GLY A 190 -1.06 -15.22 -2.09
N ALA A 191 -0.70 -14.25 -1.25
CA ALA A 191 0.64 -13.70 -1.23
C ALA A 191 1.10 -13.44 0.21
N HIS A 192 2.41 -13.50 0.41
CA HIS A 192 3.03 -13.22 1.70
C HIS A 192 4.23 -12.31 1.48
N TYR A 193 4.28 -11.20 2.20
CA TYR A 193 5.37 -10.24 2.13
C TYR A 193 6.10 -10.19 3.47
N ASP A 194 7.31 -10.74 3.50
CA ASP A 194 8.20 -10.64 4.65
C ASP A 194 8.99 -9.33 4.52
N PHE A 195 8.55 -8.29 5.23
CA PHE A 195 9.19 -6.99 5.20
C PHE A 195 10.53 -6.96 5.96
N VAL A 196 10.81 -7.97 6.80
CA VAL A 196 12.08 -8.11 7.53
C VAL A 196 13.17 -8.64 6.60
N LYS A 197 12.82 -9.66 5.79
CA LYS A 197 13.74 -10.26 4.81
C LYS A 197 13.66 -9.63 3.42
N GLY A 198 12.62 -8.84 3.16
CA GLY A 198 12.34 -8.26 1.85
C GLY A 198 11.93 -9.30 0.80
N THR A 199 11.29 -10.40 1.21
CA THR A 199 10.87 -11.47 0.30
C THR A 199 9.36 -11.42 0.03
N PHE A 200 8.96 -11.86 -1.17
CA PHE A 200 7.56 -11.88 -1.59
C PHE A 200 7.23 -13.23 -2.21
N ASP A 201 6.33 -13.97 -1.57
CA ASP A 201 5.81 -15.25 -2.04
C ASP A 201 4.42 -15.06 -2.63
N LEU A 202 4.15 -15.73 -3.75
CA LEU A 202 2.87 -15.68 -4.46
C LEU A 202 2.47 -17.10 -4.85
N TRP A 203 1.24 -17.49 -4.52
CA TRP A 203 0.66 -18.77 -4.90
C TRP A 203 -0.76 -18.60 -5.43
N GLU A 204 -1.20 -19.56 -6.24
CA GLU A 204 -2.56 -19.62 -6.77
C GLU A 204 -3.32 -20.73 -6.04
N LEU A 205 -4.57 -20.46 -5.67
CA LEU A 205 -5.41 -21.49 -5.06
C LEU A 205 -5.86 -22.46 -6.17
N ASP A 206 -5.37 -23.70 -6.12
CA ASP A 206 -5.80 -24.75 -7.05
C ASP A 206 -7.12 -25.37 -6.57
N PHE A 207 -8.20 -24.97 -7.25
CA PHE A 207 -9.56 -25.47 -7.01
C PHE A 207 -9.75 -26.95 -7.36
N LYS A 208 -8.84 -27.56 -8.12
CA LYS A 208 -8.98 -28.96 -8.56
C LYS A 208 -8.36 -29.97 -7.59
N THR A 209 -7.47 -29.53 -6.71
CA THR A 209 -6.69 -30.41 -5.82
C THR A 209 -6.94 -30.17 -4.33
N THR A 210 -7.58 -29.05 -3.96
CA THR A 210 -7.88 -28.74 -2.55
C THR A 210 -9.34 -29.14 -2.23
N PRO A 211 -9.60 -30.12 -1.34
CA PRO A 211 -10.96 -30.46 -0.94
C PRO A 211 -11.63 -29.22 -0.36
N ALA A 212 -12.91 -29.02 -0.69
CA ALA A 212 -13.74 -28.03 -0.03
C ALA A 212 -13.56 -28.18 1.48
N PHE A 213 -13.02 -27.17 2.15
CA PHE A 213 -13.03 -27.11 3.60
C PHE A 213 -14.50 -27.19 4.03
N SER A 214 -14.92 -28.39 4.45
CA SER A 214 -16.21 -28.62 5.05
C SER A 214 -16.13 -28.07 6.47
N PHE A 215 -16.68 -26.89 6.68
CA PHE A 215 -17.05 -26.48 8.02
C PHE A 215 -18.30 -27.27 8.39
N SER A 216 -18.12 -28.31 9.21
CA SER A 216 -19.20 -29.00 9.93
C SER A 216 -19.71 -28.13 11.08
#